data_AF-A0A858BUH4-F1
#
_entry.id   AF-A0A858BUH4-F1
#
_cell.length_a   1.000
_cell.length_b   1.000
_cell.length_c   1.000
_cell.angle_alpha   90.00
_cell.angle_beta   90.00
_cell.angle_gamma   90.00
#
_symmetry.space_group_name_H-M   'P 1'
#
loop_
_entity.id
_entity.type
_entity.pdbx_description
1 polymer ?
#
loop_
_entity_poly.entity_id
_entity_poly.type
_entity_poly.pdbx_seq_one_letter_code
_entity_poly.pdbx_strand_id
1 'polypeptide(L)'
;MTDYYSRCAFPKPVNKKKKKLYNGYKDKPNRVCAFKGTPYAERHEIFGGPNRQKSIQYGLQVDLSHEVHERVTNPRTDKDLDLVRQLKEYGQKMFEDIIREQGGTDVEARKSFMHEFGKNYLEPLGREGV
;
A
#
# COMPACT_ATOMS: atom_id res chain seq x y z
N MET A 1 4.74 36.36 -10.29
CA MET A 1 5.23 35.35 -11.25
C MET A 1 4.58 35.65 -12.60
N THR A 2 5.39 35.75 -13.66
CA THR A 2 5.13 36.42 -14.94
C THR A 2 4.03 35.76 -15.80
N ASP A 3 2.91 36.47 -15.97
CA ASP A 3 1.77 36.15 -16.85
C ASP A 3 2.12 36.17 -18.35
N TYR A 4 3.28 36.72 -18.70
CA TYR A 4 3.81 36.83 -20.07
C TYR A 4 3.81 35.50 -20.84
N TYR A 5 4.28 34.41 -20.21
CA TYR A 5 4.42 33.10 -20.87
C TYR A 5 3.11 32.31 -21.00
N SER A 6 2.04 32.74 -20.30
CA SER A 6 0.72 32.12 -20.40
C SER A 6 -0.11 32.71 -21.55
N ARG A 7 0.25 33.92 -22.02
CA ARG A 7 -0.47 34.67 -23.06
C ARG A 7 0.20 34.58 -24.45
N CYS A 8 1.31 33.86 -24.58
CA CYS A 8 1.95 33.62 -25.88
C CYS A 8 1.02 32.80 -26.79
N ALA A 9 1.10 33.02 -28.10
CA ALA A 9 0.33 32.26 -29.12
C ALA A 9 0.48 30.73 -28.97
N PHE A 10 1.63 30.28 -28.45
CA PHE A 10 1.87 28.91 -28.00
C PHE A 10 2.40 28.94 -26.57
N PRO A 11 1.54 28.76 -25.55
CA PRO A 11 1.99 28.74 -24.16
C PRO A 11 2.90 27.52 -23.94
N LYS A 12 3.91 27.67 -23.07
CA LYS A 12 4.77 26.53 -22.72
C LYS A 12 3.91 25.41 -22.12
N PRO A 13 4.12 24.14 -22.53
CA PRO A 13 3.41 23.02 -21.93
C PRO A 13 3.72 22.97 -20.44
N VAL A 14 2.69 23.09 -19.60
CA VAL A 14 2.84 23.06 -18.16
C VAL A 14 2.93 21.61 -17.70
N ASN A 15 4.14 21.09 -17.59
CA ASN A 15 4.37 19.75 -17.06
C ASN A 15 4.25 19.76 -15.52
N LYS A 16 3.02 19.68 -15.02
CA LYS A 16 2.78 19.53 -13.56
C LYS A 16 3.06 18.09 -13.16
N LYS A 17 4.09 17.88 -12.34
CA LYS A 17 4.35 16.56 -11.73
C LYS A 17 3.11 16.13 -10.92
N LYS A 18 2.69 14.87 -11.09
CA LYS A 18 1.62 14.28 -10.27
C LYS A 18 2.03 14.37 -8.79
N LYS A 19 1.14 14.86 -7.93
CA LYS A 19 1.36 14.88 -6.48
C LYS A 19 1.31 13.45 -5.96
N LYS A 20 2.32 13.05 -5.16
CA LYS A 20 2.34 11.73 -4.52
C LYS A 20 1.35 11.68 -3.37
N LEU A 21 0.70 10.53 -3.21
CA LEU A 21 -0.09 10.17 -2.05
C LEU A 21 0.83 10.02 -0.82
N TYR A 22 0.31 10.36 0.35
CA TYR A 22 1.02 10.22 1.63
C TYR A 22 0.07 9.91 2.77
N ASN A 23 0.59 9.24 3.80
CA ASN A 23 -0.15 8.96 5.02
C ASN A 23 -0.28 10.27 5.79
N GLY A 24 -1.50 10.79 5.91
CA GLY A 24 -1.77 12.00 6.67
C GLY A 24 -1.36 11.83 8.14
N TYR A 25 -0.87 12.90 8.77
CA TYR A 25 -0.49 12.89 10.19
C TYR A 25 -1.67 13.24 11.13
N LYS A 26 -2.67 13.98 10.62
CA LYS A 26 -3.73 14.58 11.43
C LYS A 26 -4.51 13.57 12.29
N ASP A 27 -4.76 12.39 11.76
CA ASP A 27 -5.52 11.36 12.48
C ASP A 27 -4.65 10.45 13.35
N LYS A 28 -3.33 10.67 13.43
CA LYS A 28 -2.40 9.84 14.23
C LYS A 28 -2.88 9.66 15.68
N PRO A 29 -3.38 10.69 16.40
CA PRO A 29 -3.85 10.52 17.78
C PRO A 29 -4.98 9.50 17.93
N ASN A 30 -5.80 9.32 16.90
CA ASN A 30 -6.97 8.43 16.93
C ASN A 30 -6.64 7.01 16.44
N ARG A 31 -5.42 6.75 15.96
CA ARG A 31 -5.03 5.44 15.45
C ARG A 31 -4.58 4.54 16.57
N VAL A 32 -5.06 3.31 16.53
CA VAL A 32 -4.76 2.26 17.51
C VAL A 32 -3.96 1.16 16.83
N CYS A 33 -2.90 0.70 17.49
CA CYS A 33 -2.06 -0.37 16.97
C CYS A 33 -2.86 -1.67 16.85
N ALA A 34 -2.89 -2.27 15.66
CA ALA A 34 -3.61 -3.53 15.41
C ALA A 34 -3.12 -4.71 16.28
N PHE A 35 -1.85 -4.69 16.72
CA PHE A 35 -1.26 -5.78 17.51
C PHE A 35 -1.30 -5.52 19.01
N LYS A 36 -1.03 -4.28 19.45
CA LYS A 36 -0.84 -3.94 20.86
C LYS A 36 -2.01 -3.17 21.47
N GLY A 37 -2.92 -2.64 20.67
CA GLY A 37 -4.01 -1.77 21.14
C GLY A 37 -3.55 -0.41 21.66
N THR A 38 -2.27 -0.04 21.48
CA THR A 38 -1.73 1.23 21.95
C THR A 38 -2.18 2.39 21.05
N PRO A 39 -2.53 3.56 21.61
CA PRO A 39 -2.87 4.75 20.83
C PRO A 39 -1.64 5.33 20.11
N TYR A 40 -1.87 6.37 19.29
CA TYR A 40 -0.84 7.07 18.51
C TYR A 40 -0.10 6.19 17.48
N ALA A 41 -0.79 5.21 16.92
CA ALA A 41 -0.19 4.29 15.96
C ALA A 41 0.24 4.96 14.65
N GLU A 42 1.36 4.47 14.11
CA GLU A 42 1.97 4.88 12.86
C GLU A 42 1.42 4.04 11.72
N ARG A 43 1.01 4.70 10.64
CA ARG A 43 0.43 4.01 9.50
C ARG A 43 1.52 3.44 8.62
N HIS A 44 1.60 2.11 8.61
CA HIS A 44 2.52 1.33 7.83
C HIS A 44 1.92 0.97 6.47
N GLU A 45 2.70 1.12 5.42
CA GLU A 45 2.33 0.71 4.05
C GLU A 45 2.78 -0.74 3.85
N ILE A 46 1.85 -1.68 3.73
CA ILE A 46 2.17 -3.12 3.67
C ILE A 46 3.15 -3.43 2.53
N PHE A 47 2.93 -2.82 1.36
CA PHE A 47 3.87 -2.86 0.25
C PHE A 47 4.57 -1.51 0.12
N GLY A 48 5.79 -1.41 0.66
CA GLY A 48 6.63 -0.21 0.62
C GLY A 48 7.37 0.02 -0.69
N GLY A 49 8.36 0.91 -0.65
CA GLY A 49 9.27 1.19 -1.77
C GLY A 49 8.53 1.68 -3.04
N PRO A 50 8.74 1.07 -4.22
CA PRO A 50 8.05 1.47 -5.45
C PRO A 50 6.52 1.26 -5.38
N ASN A 51 6.06 0.29 -4.56
CA ASN A 51 4.64 -0.05 -4.41
C ASN A 51 3.92 0.79 -3.34
N ARG A 52 4.63 1.70 -2.66
CA ARG A 52 4.09 2.60 -1.64
C ARG A 52 2.82 3.33 -2.11
N GLN A 53 2.82 3.88 -3.32
CA GLN A 53 1.67 4.62 -3.83
C GLN A 53 0.46 3.73 -4.03
N LYS A 54 0.66 2.48 -4.47
CA LYS A 54 -0.40 1.48 -4.63
C LYS A 54 -0.97 1.08 -3.28
N SER A 55 -0.12 0.89 -2.27
CA SER A 55 -0.57 0.62 -0.90
C SER A 55 -1.49 1.72 -0.35
N ILE A 56 -1.18 2.98 -0.62
CA ILE A 56 -2.06 4.10 -0.20
C ILE A 56 -3.35 4.12 -1.04
N GLN A 57 -3.24 3.92 -2.35
CA GLN A 57 -4.38 3.96 -3.28
C GLN A 57 -5.42 2.87 -2.97
N TYR A 58 -4.97 1.64 -2.70
CA TYR A 58 -5.82 0.50 -2.42
C TYR A 58 -6.13 0.31 -0.92
N GLY A 59 -5.69 1.25 -0.05
CA GLY A 59 -5.93 1.14 1.39
C GLY A 59 -5.19 -0.01 2.08
N LEU A 60 -4.13 -0.55 1.47
CA LEU A 60 -3.32 -1.66 1.99
C LEU A 60 -2.33 -1.14 3.05
N GLN A 61 -2.89 -0.66 4.14
CA GLN A 61 -2.17 0.01 5.23
C GLN A 61 -2.62 -0.55 6.56
N VAL A 62 -1.70 -0.63 7.51
CA VAL A 62 -1.99 -1.10 8.87
C VAL A 62 -1.44 -0.11 9.88
N ASP A 63 -2.21 0.16 10.93
CA ASP A 63 -1.79 1.05 12.00
C ASP A 63 -1.00 0.25 13.05
N LEU A 64 0.28 0.60 13.23
CA LEU A 64 1.24 -0.11 14.09
C LEU A 64 1.82 0.82 15.15
N SER A 65 2.02 0.31 16.37
CA SER A 65 2.82 1.00 17.38
C SER A 65 4.25 1.19 16.87
N HIS A 66 4.94 2.24 17.31
CA HIS A 66 6.29 2.58 16.84
C HIS A 66 7.27 1.39 16.85
N GLU A 67 7.29 0.59 17.92
CA GLU A 67 8.15 -0.60 18.02
C GLU A 67 7.84 -1.64 16.93
N VAL A 68 6.56 -1.95 16.71
CA VAL A 68 6.15 -2.89 15.65
C VAL A 68 6.42 -2.29 14.27
N HIS A 69 6.18 -0.98 14.09
CA HIS A 69 6.47 -0.28 12.85
C HIS A 69 7.95 -0.40 12.47
N GLU A 70 8.87 -0.23 13.44
CA GLU A 70 10.31 -0.38 13.23
C GLU A 70 10.68 -1.82 12.86
N ARG A 71 10.10 -2.82 13.54
CA ARG A 71 10.34 -4.24 13.24
C ARG A 71 9.94 -4.63 11.82
N VAL A 72 8.83 -4.10 11.31
CA VAL A 72 8.36 -4.41 9.94
C VAL A 72 9.12 -3.58 8.89
N THR A 73 9.51 -2.34 9.22
CA THR A 73 10.25 -1.47 8.30
C THR A 73 11.70 -1.90 8.14
N ASN A 74 12.35 -2.26 9.25
CA ASN A 74 13.75 -2.66 9.33
C ASN A 74 13.85 -4.02 10.05
N PRO A 75 13.40 -5.13 9.42
CA PRO A 75 13.42 -6.45 10.05
C PRO A 75 14.87 -6.89 10.32
N ARG A 76 15.14 -7.35 11.54
CA ARG A 76 16.49 -7.78 11.97
C ARG A 76 16.54 -9.24 12.43
N THR A 77 15.38 -9.84 12.68
CA THR A 77 15.24 -11.21 13.18
C THR A 77 14.31 -12.03 12.29
N ASP A 78 14.40 -13.35 12.37
CA ASP A 78 13.49 -14.24 11.62
C ASP A 78 12.02 -13.99 12.00
N LYS A 79 11.75 -13.66 13.27
CA LYS A 79 10.42 -13.27 13.74
C LYS A 79 9.89 -12.00 13.06
N ASP A 80 10.78 -11.06 12.73
CA ASP A 80 10.39 -9.84 12.01
C ASP A 80 10.13 -10.14 10.54
N LEU A 81 10.93 -11.01 9.92
CA LEU A 81 10.72 -11.48 8.55
C LEU A 81 9.40 -12.25 8.42
N ASP A 82 9.09 -13.10 9.38
CA ASP A 82 7.80 -13.81 9.45
C ASP A 82 6.63 -12.82 9.58
N LEU A 83 6.76 -11.80 10.43
CA LEU A 83 5.75 -10.76 10.57
C LEU A 83 5.55 -9.97 9.26
N VAL A 84 6.63 -9.62 8.57
CA VAL A 84 6.58 -8.97 7.25
C VAL A 84 5.87 -9.88 6.24
N ARG A 85 6.16 -11.19 6.24
CA ARG A 85 5.47 -12.16 5.37
C ARG A 85 3.97 -12.19 5.65
N GLN A 86 3.58 -12.35 6.92
CA GLN A 86 2.18 -12.36 7.35
C GLN A 86 1.43 -11.08 6.94
N LEU A 87 2.06 -9.91 7.08
CA LEU A 87 1.46 -8.65 6.66
C LEU A 87 1.28 -8.57 5.15
N LYS A 88 2.21 -9.09 4.36
CA LYS A 88 2.08 -9.15 2.89
C LYS A 88 0.98 -10.11 2.44
N GLU A 89 0.89 -11.28 3.07
CA GLU A 89 -0.23 -12.21 2.86
C GLU A 89 -1.57 -11.54 3.19
N TYR A 90 -1.66 -10.86 4.33
CA TYR A 90 -2.84 -10.11 4.73
C TYR A 90 -3.19 -8.98 3.74
N GLY A 91 -2.19 -8.20 3.31
CA GLY A 91 -2.39 -7.14 2.33
C GLY A 91 -2.85 -7.67 0.97
N GLN A 92 -2.36 -8.84 0.55
CA GLN A 92 -2.86 -9.49 -0.66
C GLN A 92 -4.31 -9.94 -0.49
N LYS A 93 -4.67 -10.56 0.64
CA LYS A 93 -6.06 -10.94 0.92
C LYS A 93 -7.00 -9.73 0.87
N MET A 94 -6.63 -8.62 1.51
CA MET A 94 -7.42 -7.38 1.47
C MET A 94 -7.59 -6.86 0.04
N PHE A 95 -6.54 -6.89 -0.78
CA PHE A 95 -6.65 -6.50 -2.18
C PHE A 95 -7.59 -7.44 -2.95
N GLU A 96 -7.47 -8.74 -2.76
CA GLU A 96 -8.34 -9.71 -3.41
C GLU A 96 -9.80 -9.59 -2.95
N ASP A 97 -10.03 -9.25 -1.68
CA ASP A 97 -11.36 -8.95 -1.13
C ASP A 97 -11.98 -7.74 -1.86
N ILE A 98 -11.22 -6.66 -2.10
CA ILE A 98 -11.68 -5.48 -2.86
C ILE A 98 -12.15 -5.88 -4.27
N ILE A 99 -11.43 -6.78 -4.94
CA ILE A 99 -11.81 -7.24 -6.28
C ILE A 99 -13.04 -8.14 -6.23
N ARG A 100 -13.15 -9.02 -5.21
CA ARG A 100 -14.31 -9.87 -4.99
C ARG A 100 -15.58 -9.06 -4.68
N GLU A 101 -15.45 -8.00 -3.88
CA GLU A 101 -16.54 -7.06 -3.60
C GLU A 101 -17.03 -6.33 -4.87
N GLN A 102 -16.16 -6.17 -5.87
CA GLN A 102 -16.51 -5.64 -7.19
C GLN A 102 -17.09 -6.70 -8.15
N GLY A 103 -17.24 -7.95 -7.68
CA GLY A 103 -17.82 -9.06 -8.45
C GLY A 103 -16.80 -9.94 -9.17
N GLY A 104 -15.50 -9.75 -8.94
CA GLY A 104 -14.45 -10.60 -9.53
C GLY A 104 -14.34 -11.97 -8.86
N THR A 105 -13.85 -12.95 -9.61
CA THR A 105 -13.53 -14.29 -9.10
C THR A 105 -12.19 -14.33 -8.36
N ASP A 106 -11.92 -15.39 -7.59
CA ASP A 106 -10.63 -15.57 -6.89
C ASP A 106 -9.44 -15.54 -7.86
N VAL A 107 -9.61 -16.15 -9.04
CA VAL A 107 -8.57 -16.20 -10.07
C VAL A 107 -8.32 -14.80 -10.65
N GLU A 108 -9.37 -14.03 -10.93
CA GLU A 108 -9.23 -12.65 -11.42
C GLU A 108 -8.62 -11.72 -10.37
N ALA A 109 -9.04 -11.86 -9.11
CA ALA A 109 -8.48 -11.11 -7.99
C ALA A 109 -6.97 -11.36 -7.85
N ARG A 110 -6.56 -12.63 -7.91
CA ARG A 110 -5.16 -13.03 -7.87
C ARG A 110 -4.37 -12.54 -9.07
N LYS A 111 -4.88 -12.73 -10.29
CA LYS A 111 -4.26 -12.20 -11.53
C LYS A 111 -4.08 -10.68 -11.45
N SER A 112 -5.07 -9.97 -10.92
CA SER A 112 -5.01 -8.51 -10.74
C SER A 112 -3.97 -8.11 -9.71
N PHE A 113 -3.89 -8.82 -8.58
CA PHE A 113 -2.85 -8.57 -7.57
C PHE A 113 -1.45 -8.75 -8.15
N MET A 114 -1.23 -9.87 -8.86
CA MET A 114 0.06 -10.14 -9.50
C MET A 114 0.38 -9.12 -10.60
N HIS A 115 -0.61 -8.66 -11.36
CA HIS A 115 -0.43 -7.58 -12.33
C HIS A 115 0.01 -6.28 -11.66
N GLU A 116 -0.59 -5.94 -10.52
CA GLU A 116 -0.30 -4.70 -9.81
C GLU A 116 1.00 -4.74 -9.00
N PHE A 117 1.27 -5.83 -8.30
CA PHE A 117 2.38 -5.91 -7.33
C PHE A 117 3.55 -6.77 -7.83
N GLY A 118 3.36 -7.53 -8.91
CA GLY A 118 4.40 -8.35 -9.56
C GLY A 118 4.81 -9.61 -8.81
N LYS A 119 4.12 -9.94 -7.70
CA LYS A 119 4.41 -11.09 -6.84
C LYS A 119 3.12 -11.71 -6.34
N ASN A 120 3.20 -12.96 -5.92
CA ASN A 120 2.17 -13.66 -5.18
C ASN A 120 2.75 -14.09 -3.82
N TYR A 121 2.00 -13.84 -2.74
CA TYR A 121 2.34 -14.19 -1.36
C TYR A 121 1.44 -15.28 -0.78
N LEU A 122 0.37 -15.66 -1.48
CA LEU A 122 -0.58 -16.69 -1.07
C LEU A 122 -0.36 -17.98 -1.86
N GLU A 123 -0.93 -19.08 -1.36
CA GLU A 123 -0.91 -20.35 -2.07
C GLU A 123 -1.57 -20.22 -3.47
N PRO A 124 -1.01 -20.86 -4.50
CA PRO A 124 -1.57 -20.83 -5.84
C PRO A 124 -2.99 -21.41 -5.91
N LEU A 125 -3.83 -20.84 -6.77
CA LEU A 125 -5.19 -21.26 -7.04
C LEU A 125 -5.26 -22.10 -8.32
N GLY A 126 -5.81 -23.31 -8.19
CA GLY A 126 -6.11 -24.20 -9.31
C GLY A 126 -4.88 -24.76 -10.05
N ARG A 127 -5.13 -25.36 -11.23
CA ARG A 127 -4.08 -25.97 -12.06
C ARG A 127 -3.18 -24.94 -12.77
N GLU A 128 -3.66 -23.71 -12.95
CA GLU A 128 -2.91 -22.64 -13.60
C GLU A 128 -1.85 -22.01 -12.68
N GLY A 129 -1.86 -22.32 -11.38
CA GLY A 129 -0.83 -21.86 -10.44
C GLY A 129 -0.80 -20.35 -10.26
N VAL A 130 -1.97 -19.69 -10.34
CA VAL A 130 -2.11 -18.25 -10.12
C VAL A 130 -2.23 -17.98 -8.63
#